data_AF-A0A957NXQ2-F1
#
_entry.id   AF-A0A957NXQ2-F1
#
_cell.length_a   1.000
_cell.length_b   1.000
_cell.length_c   1.000
_cell.angle_alpha   90.00
_cell.angle_beta   90.00
_cell.angle_gamma   90.00
#
_symmetry.space_group_name_H-M   'P 1'
#
loop_
_entity.id
_entity.type
_entity.pdbx_description
1 polymer ?
#
loop_
_entity_poly.entity_id
_entity_poly.type
_entity_poly.pdbx_seq_one_letter_code
_entity_poly.pdbx_strand_id
1 'polypeptide(L)'
;MENIFIKLSGFAYATAGPKWDFPYSDTHELIRAQYEHYGPRRMCWGSDYPVVRFYMTYRQALEAFRTYCDFIPATEHAWILGNTLQQLLAVAGSER
;
A
#
# COMPACT_ATOMS: atom_id res chain seq x y z
N MET A 1 17.94 -11.71 -8.40
CA MET A 1 16.60 -12.14 -7.98
C MET A 1 15.96 -10.98 -7.23
N GLU A 2 14.73 -10.63 -7.56
CA GLU A 2 14.00 -9.56 -6.87
C GLU A 2 13.31 -10.15 -5.63
N ASN A 3 13.91 -10.01 -4.46
CA ASN A 3 13.44 -10.60 -3.19
C ASN A 3 13.03 -9.56 -2.13
N ILE A 4 12.84 -8.30 -2.55
CA ILE A 4 12.42 -7.20 -1.68
C ILE A 4 11.00 -6.79 -2.06
N PHE A 5 10.12 -6.74 -1.05
CA PHE A 5 8.71 -6.37 -1.16
C PHE A 5 8.44 -5.10 -0.34
N ILE A 6 7.52 -4.26 -0.82
CA ILE A 6 7.11 -3.04 -0.14
C ILE A 6 5.77 -3.25 0.53
N LYS A 7 5.68 -2.92 1.82
CA LYS A 7 4.40 -2.77 2.49
C LYS A 7 3.85 -1.37 2.23
N LEU A 8 2.75 -1.28 1.50
CA LEU A 8 2.02 -0.04 1.26
C LEU A 8 1.04 0.20 2.41
N SER A 9 1.39 1.09 3.31
CA SER A 9 0.60 1.44 4.50
C SER A 9 1.02 2.79 5.07
N GLY A 10 0.22 3.39 5.96
CA GLY A 10 0.70 4.49 6.79
C GLY A 10 0.93 5.82 6.08
N PHE A 11 0.04 6.19 5.15
CA PHE A 11 0.11 7.44 4.37
C PHE A 11 0.30 8.67 5.27
N ALA A 12 -0.40 8.71 6.41
CA ALA A 12 -0.26 9.79 7.39
C ALA A 12 1.16 9.94 7.97
N TYR A 13 2.02 8.93 7.94
CA TYR A 13 3.41 9.10 8.40
C TYR A 13 4.24 9.90 7.40
N ALA A 14 3.95 9.75 6.10
CA ALA A 14 4.71 10.35 5.02
C ALA A 14 4.22 11.76 4.61
N THR A 15 3.00 12.15 5.00
CA THR A 15 2.51 13.51 4.69
C THR A 15 3.34 14.58 5.39
N ALA A 16 3.66 15.63 4.64
CA ALA A 16 4.22 16.89 5.13
C ALA A 16 3.12 17.83 5.67
N GLY A 17 1.86 17.56 5.33
CA GLY A 17 0.69 18.26 5.83
C GLY A 17 0.19 17.75 7.19
N PRO A 18 -0.99 18.22 7.64
CA PRO A 18 -1.64 17.72 8.85
C PRO A 18 -1.91 16.22 8.76
N LYS A 19 -1.74 15.51 9.87
CA LYS A 19 -1.87 14.04 9.90
C LYS A 19 -3.30 13.53 9.62
N TRP A 20 -4.30 14.41 9.68
CA TRP A 20 -5.71 14.12 9.41
C TRP A 20 -6.17 14.58 8.02
N ASP A 21 -5.25 15.04 7.15
CA ASP A 21 -5.57 15.58 5.83
C ASP A 21 -5.76 14.49 4.76
N PHE A 22 -6.80 13.68 4.93
CA PHE A 22 -7.22 12.72 3.93
C PHE A 22 -7.55 13.42 2.60
N PRO A 23 -7.06 12.95 1.44
CA PRO A 23 -6.53 11.61 1.18
C PRO A 23 -5.00 11.48 1.17
N TYR A 24 -4.24 12.44 1.71
CA TYR A 24 -2.78 12.45 1.72
C TYR A 24 -2.16 12.55 0.31
N SER A 25 -2.74 13.40 -0.54
CA SER A 25 -2.32 13.57 -1.94
C SER A 25 -0.85 13.96 -2.12
N ASP A 26 -0.27 14.63 -1.13
CA ASP A 26 1.15 14.99 -1.11
C ASP A 26 2.08 13.77 -1.04
N THR A 27 1.57 12.60 -0.64
CA THR A 27 2.32 11.34 -0.60
C THR A 27 2.28 10.55 -1.91
N HIS A 28 1.45 10.97 -2.89
CA HIS A 28 1.22 10.18 -4.10
C HIS A 28 2.48 9.98 -4.94
N GLU A 29 3.36 10.98 -5.04
CA GLU A 29 4.61 10.85 -5.80
C GLU A 29 5.56 9.82 -5.18
N LEU A 30 5.59 9.71 -3.84
CA LEU A 30 6.34 8.65 -3.16
C LEU A 30 5.77 7.27 -3.50
N ILE A 31 4.46 7.13 -3.53
CA ILE A 31 3.78 5.86 -3.82
C ILE A 31 3.93 5.49 -5.30
N ARG A 32 3.87 6.48 -6.20
CA ARG A 32 4.14 6.33 -7.63
C ARG A 32 5.55 5.77 -7.85
N ALA A 33 6.56 6.32 -7.20
CA ALA A 33 7.92 5.81 -7.29
C ALA A 33 8.03 4.36 -6.78
N GLN A 34 7.35 4.00 -5.67
CA GLN A 34 7.29 2.61 -5.22
C GLN A 34 6.67 1.70 -6.28
N TYR A 35 5.56 2.11 -6.88
CA TYR A 35 4.87 1.36 -7.92
C TYR A 35 5.72 1.18 -9.18
N GLU A 36 6.37 2.24 -9.67
CA GLU A 36 7.21 2.19 -10.87
C GLU A 36 8.45 1.29 -10.71
N HIS A 37 9.02 1.19 -9.51
CA HIS A 37 10.23 0.39 -9.25
C HIS A 37 9.98 -1.03 -8.75
N TYR A 38 8.87 -1.26 -8.04
CA TYR A 38 8.53 -2.57 -7.48
C TYR A 38 7.43 -3.29 -8.27
N GLY A 39 6.53 -2.54 -8.89
CA GLY A 39 5.36 -3.07 -9.56
C GLY A 39 4.35 -3.70 -8.59
N PRO A 40 3.15 -4.03 -9.10
CA PRO A 40 2.05 -4.51 -8.28
C PRO A 40 2.34 -5.88 -7.62
N ARG A 41 3.20 -6.68 -8.25
CA ARG A 41 3.59 -8.03 -7.79
C ARG A 41 4.68 -8.03 -6.71
N ARG A 42 5.19 -6.86 -6.31
CA ARG A 42 6.11 -6.71 -5.16
C ARG A 42 5.64 -5.67 -4.14
N MET A 43 4.40 -5.22 -4.23
CA MET A 43 3.76 -4.34 -3.25
C MET A 43 2.62 -5.07 -2.53
N CYS A 44 2.51 -4.85 -1.23
CA CYS A 44 1.50 -5.46 -0.35
C CYS A 44 0.82 -4.36 0.49
N TRP A 45 -0.48 -4.14 0.29
CA TRP A 45 -1.25 -3.22 1.11
C TRP A 45 -1.43 -3.76 2.54
N GLY A 46 -1.40 -2.86 3.52
CA GLY A 46 -1.79 -3.15 4.89
C GLY A 46 -2.38 -1.94 5.58
N SER A 47 -3.42 -2.14 6.40
CA SER A 47 -4.13 -1.03 7.06
C SER A 47 -3.32 -0.29 8.14
N ASP A 48 -2.33 -0.94 8.74
CA ASP A 48 -1.64 -0.48 9.96
C ASP A 48 -2.57 -0.35 11.19
N TYR A 49 -3.68 -1.09 11.22
CA TYR A 49 -4.54 -1.18 12.40
C TYR A 49 -3.80 -1.87 13.57
N PRO A 50 -3.95 -1.37 14.83
CA PRO A 50 -4.83 -0.29 15.27
C PRO A 50 -4.22 1.12 15.20
N VAL A 51 -2.92 1.26 14.95
CA VAL A 51 -2.18 2.54 15.05
C VAL A 51 -2.72 3.58 14.04
N VAL A 52 -3.14 3.14 12.86
CA VAL A 52 -3.75 4.00 11.83
C VAL A 52 -4.89 4.89 12.35
N ARG A 53 -5.60 4.43 13.40
CA ARG A 53 -6.74 5.15 14.00
C ARG A 53 -6.38 6.49 14.63
N PHE A 54 -5.10 6.76 14.90
CA PHE A 54 -4.66 8.07 15.38
C PHE A 54 -4.76 9.16 14.29
N TYR A 55 -4.89 8.77 13.03
CA TYR A 55 -4.80 9.69 11.88
C TYR A 55 -5.98 9.56 10.92
N MET A 56 -6.49 8.34 10.72
CA MET A 56 -7.59 8.07 9.79
C MET A 56 -8.39 6.82 10.18
N THR A 57 -9.59 6.69 9.63
CA THR A 57 -10.38 5.47 9.76
C THR A 57 -9.80 4.31 8.92
N TYR A 58 -10.14 3.07 9.27
CA TYR A 58 -9.76 1.90 8.44
C TYR A 58 -10.23 2.05 6.98
N ARG A 59 -11.44 2.58 6.77
CA ARG A 59 -11.98 2.84 5.43
C ARG A 59 -11.12 3.86 4.68
N GLN A 60 -10.76 4.97 5.32
CA GLN A 60 -9.87 5.96 4.71
C GLN A 60 -8.50 5.36 4.37
N ALA A 61 -7.92 4.49 5.21
CA ALA A 61 -6.66 3.82 4.90
C ALA A 61 -6.74 2.92 3.65
N LEU A 62 -7.89 2.29 3.41
CA LEU A 62 -8.13 1.55 2.17
C LEU A 62 -8.33 2.49 0.97
N GLU A 63 -9.17 3.51 1.12
CA GLU A 63 -9.49 4.40 -0.01
C GLU A 63 -8.35 5.31 -0.42
N ALA A 64 -7.47 5.72 0.49
CA ALA A 64 -6.26 6.48 0.17
C ALA A 64 -5.42 5.80 -0.92
N PHE A 65 -5.40 4.46 -0.90
CA PHE A 65 -4.87 3.67 -2.01
C PHE A 65 -5.91 3.48 -3.13
N ARG A 66 -7.02 2.80 -2.84
CA ARG A 66 -7.93 2.25 -3.87
C ARG A 66 -8.60 3.31 -4.74
N THR A 67 -8.92 4.46 -4.16
CA THR A 67 -9.62 5.55 -4.84
C THR A 67 -8.67 6.65 -5.30
N TYR A 68 -7.64 6.97 -4.50
CA TYR A 68 -6.84 8.18 -4.72
C TYR A 68 -5.46 7.93 -5.35
N CYS A 69 -4.96 6.69 -5.38
CA CYS A 69 -3.78 6.33 -6.19
C CYS A 69 -4.20 5.96 -7.63
N ASP A 70 -4.79 6.91 -8.35
CA ASP A 70 -5.35 6.74 -9.70
C ASP A 70 -4.33 6.38 -10.79
N PHE A 71 -3.05 6.59 -10.52
CA PHE A 71 -1.93 6.17 -11.36
C PHE A 71 -1.67 4.67 -11.35
N ILE A 72 -2.29 3.92 -10.44
CA ILE A 72 -2.23 2.46 -10.41
C ILE A 72 -3.51 1.92 -11.07
N PRO A 73 -3.41 1.18 -12.19
CA PRO A 73 -4.58 0.65 -12.88
C PRO A 73 -5.44 -0.22 -11.96
N ALA A 74 -6.77 -0.06 -12.03
CA ALA A 74 -7.71 -0.84 -11.23
C ALA A 74 -7.56 -2.36 -11.41
N THR A 75 -7.12 -2.79 -12.60
CA THR A 75 -6.82 -4.21 -12.92
C THR A 75 -5.67 -4.78 -12.08
N GLU A 76 -4.83 -3.94 -11.48
CA GLU A 76 -3.69 -4.34 -10.67
C GLU A 76 -3.93 -4.23 -9.16
N HIS A 77 -5.04 -3.61 -8.75
CA HIS A 77 -5.35 -3.43 -7.31
C HIS A 77 -5.41 -4.75 -6.57
N ALA A 78 -5.96 -5.81 -7.19
CA ALA A 78 -6.05 -7.13 -6.56
C ALA A 78 -4.67 -7.72 -6.21
N TRP A 79 -3.63 -7.39 -6.97
CA TRP A 79 -2.26 -7.80 -6.64
C TRP A 79 -1.79 -7.14 -5.35
N ILE A 80 -1.92 -5.82 -5.29
CA ILE A 80 -1.46 -5.02 -4.15
C ILE A 80 -2.32 -5.29 -2.90
N LEU A 81 -3.64 -5.47 -3.05
CA LEU A 81 -4.58 -5.70 -1.96
C LEU A 81 -4.53 -7.11 -1.37
N GLY A 82 -3.90 -8.08 -2.03
CA GLY A 82 -3.86 -9.43 -1.47
C GLY A 82 -3.05 -10.47 -2.23
N ASN A 83 -3.13 -10.54 -3.57
CA ASN A 83 -2.55 -11.67 -4.30
C ASN A 83 -1.02 -11.74 -4.14
N THR A 84 -0.35 -10.58 -4.06
CA THR A 84 1.11 -10.54 -3.86
C THR A 84 1.50 -11.15 -2.52
N LEU A 85 0.84 -10.77 -1.42
CA LEU A 85 1.13 -11.34 -0.11
C LEU A 85 0.74 -12.82 -0.04
N GLN A 86 -0.36 -13.21 -0.67
CA GLN A 86 -0.77 -14.62 -0.76
C GLN A 86 0.31 -15.46 -1.45
N GLN A 87 0.83 -15.01 -2.61
CA GLN A 87 1.88 -15.72 -3.34
C GLN A 87 3.17 -15.78 -2.51
N LEU A 88 3.57 -14.69 -1.87
CA LEU A 88 4.77 -14.64 -1.03
C LEU A 88 4.69 -15.66 0.13
N LEU A 89 3.54 -15.73 0.80
CA LEU A 89 3.31 -16.69 1.89
C LEU A 89 3.24 -18.14 1.40
N ALA A 90 2.68 -18.39 0.20
CA ALA A 90 2.65 -19.72 -0.38
C ALA A 90 4.06 -20.25 -0.67
N VAL A 91 4.94 -19.42 -1.24
CA VAL A 91 6.35 -19.77 -1.48
C VAL A 91 7.05 -20.05 -0.15
N ALA A 92 6.98 -19.12 0.82
CA ALA A 92 7.62 -19.28 2.12
C ALA A 92 7.06 -20.48 2.94
N GLY A 93 5.80 -20.85 2.71
CA GLY A 93 5.16 -21.99 3.35
C GLY A 93 5.49 -23.34 2.71
N SER A 94 5.93 -23.35 1.44
CA SER A 94 6.28 -24.56 0.68
C SER A 94 7.71 -25.05 0.89
N GLU A 95 8.57 -24.23 1.52
CA GLU A 95 9.94 -24.61 1.91
C GLU A 95 9.98 -25.37 3.26
N ARG A 96 8.84 -25.89 3.73
CA ARG A 96 8.73 -26.75 4.92
C ARG A 96 8.47 -28.20 4.56
#